data_AF-A0A5P3VFX1-F1
#
_entry.id   AF-A0A5P3VFX1-F1
#
_cell.length_a   1.000
_cell.length_b   1.000
_cell.length_c   1.000
_cell.angle_alpha   90.00
_cell.angle_beta   90.00
_cell.angle_gamma   90.00
#
_symmetry.space_group_name_H-M   'P 1'
#
loop_
_entity.id
_entity.type
_entity.pdbx_description
1 polymer ?
#
loop_
_entity_poly.entity_id
_entity_poly.type
_entity_poly.pdbx_seq_one_letter_code
_entity_poly.pdbx_strand_id
1 'polypeptide(L)'
;MERNRKSVLEAEKLADALRQRRKRLGLTLTELSNTVQIDVGQLSRFERAEFKFVSKNLQRVVDFLQISAEEQESDAVVRQFAELLGRSERHRAAAIALVRALQALQ
;
A
#
# COMPACT_ATOMS: atom_id res chain seq x y z
N MET A 1 -12.55 -14.11 18.66
CA MET A 1 -11.71 -13.25 17.81
C MET A 1 -11.75 -13.80 16.39
N GLU A 2 -12.49 -13.15 15.50
CA GLU A 2 -12.48 -13.45 14.07
C GLU A 2 -11.05 -13.24 13.54
N ARG A 3 -10.50 -14.27 12.90
CA ARG A 3 -9.21 -14.18 12.22
C ARG A 3 -9.50 -13.75 10.79
N ASN A 4 -9.36 -12.46 10.50
CA ASN A 4 -9.48 -11.96 9.14
C ASN A 4 -8.30 -12.50 8.30
N ARG A 5 -8.62 -13.43 7.39
CA ARG A 5 -7.66 -14.05 6.46
C ARG A 5 -7.66 -13.22 5.18
N LYS A 6 -6.55 -12.56 4.89
CA LYS A 6 -6.35 -11.88 3.60
C LYS A 6 -6.06 -12.90 2.50
N SER A 7 -6.50 -12.61 1.28
CA SER A 7 -6.03 -13.31 0.08
C SER A 7 -4.52 -13.10 -0.11
N VAL A 8 -3.86 -13.95 -0.89
CA VAL A 8 -2.42 -13.83 -1.17
C VAL A 8 -2.09 -12.45 -1.75
N LEU A 9 -2.87 -12.00 -2.72
CA LEU A 9 -2.70 -10.70 -3.36
C LEU A 9 -2.86 -9.52 -2.38
N GLU A 10 -3.82 -9.60 -1.45
CA GLU A 10 -3.99 -8.56 -0.43
C GLU A 10 -2.87 -8.56 0.62
N ALA A 11 -2.30 -9.73 0.92
CA ALA A 11 -1.15 -9.84 1.82
C ALA A 11 0.10 -9.20 1.19
N GLU A 12 0.33 -9.45 -0.11
CA GLU A 12 1.42 -8.84 -0.87
C GLU A 12 1.29 -7.31 -0.94
N LYS A 13 0.11 -6.80 -1.32
CA LYS A 13 -0.16 -5.34 -1.35
C LYS A 13 0.09 -4.67 -0.01
N LEU A 14 -0.33 -5.32 1.09
CA LEU A 14 -0.09 -4.80 2.44
C LEU A 14 1.39 -4.84 2.80
N ALA A 15 2.09 -5.94 2.51
CA ALA A 15 3.52 -6.10 2.76
C ALA A 15 4.35 -5.02 2.04
N ASP A 16 4.01 -4.72 0.78
CA ASP A 16 4.65 -3.67 0.00
C ASP A 16 4.37 -2.28 0.57
N ALA A 17 3.12 -2.00 0.97
CA ALA A 17 2.79 -0.72 1.59
C ALA A 17 3.54 -0.51 2.91
N LEU A 18 3.64 -1.54 3.76
CA LEU A 18 4.43 -1.52 5.00
C LEU A 18 5.88 -1.14 4.71
N ARG A 19 6.52 -1.86 3.79
CA ARG A 19 7.91 -1.64 3.41
C ARG A 19 8.13 -0.24 2.83
N GLN A 20 7.26 0.20 1.91
CA GLN A 20 7.37 1.51 1.27
C GLN A 20 7.16 2.64 2.25
N ARG A 21 6.16 2.55 3.13
CA ARG A 21 5.88 3.58 4.14
C ARG A 21 7.01 3.68 5.16
N ARG A 22 7.51 2.56 5.68
CA ARG A 22 8.68 2.54 6.57
C ARG A 22 9.88 3.23 5.93
N LYS A 23 10.19 2.89 4.66
CA LYS A 23 11.29 3.52 3.91
C LYS A 23 11.09 5.02 3.70
N ARG A 24 9.86 5.47 3.39
CA ARG A 24 9.52 6.91 3.26
C ARG A 24 9.75 7.67 4.57
N LEU A 25 9.57 7.02 5.71
CA LEU A 25 9.85 7.59 7.03
C LEU A 25 11.34 7.50 7.43
N GLY A 26 12.21 6.94 6.58
CA GLY A 26 13.64 6.80 6.86
C GLY A 26 13.99 5.74 7.92
N LEU A 27 13.04 4.89 8.30
CA LEU A 27 13.22 3.93 9.39
C LEU A 27 13.86 2.62 8.90
N THR A 28 14.81 2.09 9.65
CA THR A 28 15.26 0.69 9.58
C THR A 28 14.25 -0.24 10.26
N LEU A 29 14.35 -1.55 10.02
CA LEU A 29 13.52 -2.53 10.72
C LEU A 29 13.82 -2.56 12.22
N THR A 30 15.07 -2.35 12.63
CA THR A 30 15.47 -2.30 14.04
C THR A 30 14.88 -1.09 14.75
N GLU A 31 14.91 0.09 14.14
CA GLU A 31 14.28 1.30 14.71
C GLU A 31 12.77 1.14 14.82
N LEU A 32 12.12 0.58 13.79
CA LEU A 32 10.70 0.27 13.85
C LEU A 32 10.41 -0.73 14.98
N SER A 33 11.17 -1.83 15.07
CA SER A 33 11.07 -2.84 16.14
C SER A 33 11.12 -2.21 17.52
N ASN A 34 12.10 -1.33 17.75
CA ASN A 34 12.25 -0.63 19.02
C ASN A 34 11.07 0.32 19.31
N THR A 35 10.48 0.91 18.28
CA THR A 35 9.37 1.84 18.43
C THR A 35 8.05 1.13 18.72
N VAL A 36 7.70 0.11 17.93
CA VAL A 36 6.43 -0.62 18.09
C VAL A 36 6.52 -1.80 19.05
N GLN A 37 7.71 -2.13 19.55
CA GLN A 37 8.01 -3.23 20.46
C GLN A 37 7.61 -4.59 19.86
N ILE A 38 8.03 -4.84 18.61
CA ILE A 38 7.78 -6.08 17.86
C ILE A 38 9.11 -6.57 17.30
N ASP A 39 9.37 -7.87 17.46
CA ASP A 39 10.58 -8.53 16.95
C ASP A 39 10.88 -8.18 15.47
N VAL A 40 12.16 -7.89 15.19
CA VAL A 40 12.66 -7.54 13.85
C VAL A 40 12.36 -8.64 12.83
N GLY A 41 12.50 -9.91 13.22
CA GLY A 41 12.17 -11.05 12.37
C GLY A 41 10.69 -11.09 12.02
N GLN A 42 9.82 -10.79 12.98
CA GLN A 42 8.38 -10.69 12.73
C GLN A 42 8.02 -9.52 11.80
N LEU A 43 8.65 -8.35 11.96
CA LEU A 43 8.49 -7.22 11.03
C LEU A 43 8.97 -7.58 9.62
N SER A 44 10.12 -8.26 9.50
CA SER A 44 10.63 -8.74 8.22
C SER A 44 9.65 -9.70 7.55
N ARG A 45 9.01 -10.59 8.31
CA ARG A 45 7.98 -11.51 7.77
C ARG A 45 6.76 -10.76 7.27
N PHE A 46 6.31 -9.73 7.99
CA PHE A 46 5.23 -8.86 7.54
C PHE A 46 5.55 -8.18 6.22
N GLU A 47 6.76 -7.62 6.07
CA GLU A 47 7.19 -6.98 4.82
C GLU A 47 7.45 -7.97 3.67
N ARG A 48 7.50 -9.28 3.92
CA ARG A 48 7.61 -10.33 2.89
C ARG A 48 6.30 -11.06 2.62
N ALA A 49 5.17 -10.58 3.16
CA ALA A 49 3.86 -11.24 3.08
C ALA A 49 3.84 -12.68 3.68
N GLU A 50 4.78 -13.01 4.57
CA GLU A 50 4.90 -14.32 5.21
C GLU A 50 3.99 -14.45 6.45
N PHE A 51 2.72 -14.06 6.30
CA PHE A 51 1.68 -14.15 7.32
C PHE A 51 0.35 -14.64 6.72
N LYS A 52 -0.37 -15.48 7.47
CA LYS A 52 -1.66 -16.05 7.02
C LYS A 52 -2.88 -15.24 7.48
N PHE A 53 -2.76 -14.49 8.57
CA PHE A 53 -3.87 -13.79 9.21
C PHE A 53 -3.43 -12.42 9.68
N VAL A 54 -4.38 -11.49 9.78
CA VAL A 54 -4.16 -10.21 10.44
C VAL A 54 -3.97 -10.44 11.94
N SER A 55 -2.74 -10.25 12.42
CA SER A 55 -2.41 -10.36 13.84
C SER A 55 -2.49 -8.99 14.52
N LYS A 56 -2.60 -8.97 15.86
CA LYS A 56 -2.53 -7.72 16.63
C LYS A 56 -1.24 -6.94 16.38
N ASN A 57 -0.13 -7.65 16.22
CA ASN A 57 1.16 -7.03 15.92
C ASN A 57 1.17 -6.44 14.51
N LEU A 58 0.60 -7.12 13.52
CA LEU A 58 0.46 -6.55 12.17
C LEU A 58 -0.39 -5.28 12.21
N GLN A 59 -1.52 -5.30 12.93
CA GLN A 59 -2.38 -4.13 13.07
C GLN A 59 -1.63 -2.96 13.72
N ARG A 60 -0.90 -3.20 14.82
CA ARG A 60 -0.07 -2.17 15.47
C ARG A 60 0.94 -1.52 14.51
N VAL A 61 1.55 -2.31 13.62
CA VAL A 61 2.49 -1.78 12.63
C VAL A 61 1.75 -0.95 11.57
N VAL A 62 0.61 -1.44 11.07
CA VAL A 62 -0.25 -0.70 10.13
C VAL A 62 -0.68 0.64 10.70
N ASP A 63 -1.14 0.65 11.95
CA ASP A 63 -1.59 1.85 12.66
C ASP A 63 -0.42 2.83 12.86
N PHE A 64 0.73 2.33 13.33
CA PHE A 64 1.92 3.15 13.54
C PHE A 64 2.43 3.79 12.24
N LEU A 65 2.45 3.01 11.15
CA LEU A 65 2.87 3.51 9.84
C LEU A 65 1.78 4.35 9.16
N GLN A 66 0.59 4.44 9.75
CA GLN A 66 -0.58 5.17 9.23
C GLN A 66 -0.94 4.74 7.81
N ILE A 67 -0.94 3.43 7.56
CA ILE A 67 -1.31 2.88 6.25
C ILE A 67 -2.83 2.78 6.20
N SER A 68 -3.45 3.83 5.68
CA SER A 68 -4.87 3.85 5.36
C SER A 68 -5.13 3.15 4.02
N ALA A 69 -6.26 2.46 3.90
CA ALA A 69 -6.69 1.84 2.65
C ALA A 69 -6.83 2.86 1.49
N GLU A 70 -7.12 4.11 1.81
CA GLU A 70 -7.31 5.23 0.87
C GLU A 70 -6.04 5.61 0.09
N GLU A 71 -4.86 5.51 0.70
CA GLU A 71 -3.59 5.80 0.01
C GLU A 71 -3.28 4.73 -1.06
N GLN A 72 -3.66 3.47 -0.80
CA GLN A 72 -3.38 2.38 -1.73
C GLN A 72 -4.26 2.44 -2.99
N GLU A 73 -5.51 2.86 -2.85
CA GLU A 73 -6.43 2.98 -3.98
C GLU A 73 -6.09 4.20 -4.85
N SER A 74 -5.74 5.32 -4.22
CA SER A 74 -5.30 6.54 -4.92
C SER A 74 -4.04 6.29 -5.75
N ASP A 75 -3.02 5.63 -5.16
CA ASP A 75 -1.78 5.29 -5.89
C ASP A 75 -2.03 4.28 -7.01
N ALA A 76 -2.93 3.32 -6.83
CA ALA A 76 -3.27 2.34 -7.86
C ALA A 76 -3.97 2.99 -9.05
N VAL A 77 -4.92 3.89 -8.81
CA VAL A 77 -5.62 4.65 -9.86
C VAL A 77 -4.64 5.55 -10.61
N VAL A 78 -3.76 6.26 -9.90
CA VAL A 78 -2.74 7.12 -10.51
C VAL A 78 -1.79 6.30 -11.40
N ARG A 79 -1.32 5.14 -10.93
CA ARG A 79 -0.47 4.24 -11.73
C ARG A 79 -1.19 3.70 -12.96
N GLN A 80 -2.43 3.27 -12.82
CA GLN A 80 -3.24 2.80 -13.93
C GLN A 80 -3.44 3.89 -14.99
N PHE A 81 -3.65 5.14 -14.55
CA PHE A 81 -3.73 6.28 -15.45
C PHE A 81 -2.40 6.54 -16.17
N ALA A 82 -1.28 6.48 -15.46
CA ALA A 82 0.05 6.64 -16.05
C ALA A 82 0.35 5.57 -17.12
N GLU A 83 -0.03 4.32 -16.88
CA GLU A 83 0.11 3.24 -17.86
C GLU A 83 -0.73 3.49 -19.12
N LEU A 84 -1.97 3.98 -18.97
CA LEU A 84 -2.84 4.32 -20.10
C LEU A 84 -2.27 5.45 -20.95
N LEU A 85 -1.66 6.46 -20.32
CA LEU A 85 -1.00 7.58 -21.03
C LEU A 85 0.20 7.11 -21.86
N GLY A 86 0.93 6.09 -21.40
CA GLY A 86 2.12 5.57 -22.07
C GLY A 86 1.85 4.53 -23.17
N ARG A 87 0.65 3.95 -23.25
CA ARG A 87 0.34 2.84 -24.17
C ARG A 87 0.21 3.24 -25.64
N SER A 88 -0.49 4.34 -25.93
CA SER A 88 -0.59 4.89 -27.29
C SER A 88 -1.21 6.28 -27.28
N GLU A 89 -0.99 7.05 -28.36
CA GLU A 89 -1.60 8.37 -28.56
C GLU A 89 -3.14 8.35 -28.45
N ARG A 90 -3.79 7.24 -28.85
CA ARG A 90 -5.26 7.09 -28.73
C ARG A 90 -5.71 6.95 -27.27
N HIS A 91 -4.99 6.16 -26.46
CA HIS A 91 -5.29 6.01 -25.04
C HIS A 91 -4.99 7.30 -24.26
N ARG A 92 -3.92 8.01 -24.65
CA ARG A 92 -3.57 9.31 -24.12
C ARG A 92 -4.67 10.35 -24.37
N ALA A 93 -5.15 10.45 -25.62
CA ALA A 93 -6.23 11.36 -25.98
C ALA A 93 -7.53 11.06 -25.20
N ALA A 94 -7.88 9.77 -25.05
CA ALA A 94 -9.05 9.35 -24.28
C ALA A 94 -8.93 9.68 -22.78
N ALA A 95 -7.76 9.42 -22.18
CA ALA A 95 -7.49 9.73 -20.78
C ALA A 95 -7.57 11.25 -20.51
N ILE A 96 -7.04 12.07 -21.41
CA ILE A 96 -7.12 13.54 -21.31
C ILE A 96 -8.58 14.02 -21.45
N ALA A 97 -9.35 13.46 -22.38
CA ALA A 97 -10.76 13.81 -22.54
C ALA A 97 -11.58 13.48 -21.30
N LEU A 98 -11.32 12.34 -20.65
CA LEU A 98 -11.94 11.95 -19.39
C LEU A 98 -11.66 12.97 -18.27
N VAL A 99 -10.40 13.37 -18.08
CA VAL A 99 -10.03 14.36 -17.05
C VAL A 99 -10.72 15.70 -17.30
N ARG A 100 -10.77 16.16 -18.55
CA ARG A 100 -11.47 17.42 -18.91
C ARG A 100 -12.97 17.35 -18.63
N ALA A 101 -13.61 16.22 -18.91
CA ALA A 101 -15.02 16.02 -18.60
C ALA A 101 -15.29 16.08 -17.10
N LEU A 102 -14.41 15.50 -16.27
CA LEU A 102 -14.52 15.56 -14.82
C LEU A 102 -14.31 16.98 -14.27
N GLN A 103 -13.37 17.75 -14.84
CA GLN A 103 -13.14 19.14 -14.46
C GLN A 103 -14.32 20.06 -14.77
N ALA A 104 -15.11 19.75 -15.80
CA ALA A 104 -16.29 20.52 -16.18
C ALA A 104 -17.51 20.31 -15.27
N LEU A 105 -17.44 19.35 -14.33
CA LEU A 105 -18.48 19.07 -13.34
C LEU A 105 -18.24 19.80 -12.00
N GLN A 106 -17.14 20.56 -11.88
CA GLN A 106 -16.83 21.45 -10.76
C GLN A 106 -17.32 22.86 -11.05
#